data_AF-A0A1F3LZC4-F1
#
_entry.id   AF-A0A1F3LZC4-F1
#
_cell.length_a   1.000
_cell.length_b   1.000
_cell.length_c   1.000
_cell.angle_alpha   90.00
_cell.angle_beta   90.00
_cell.angle_gamma   90.00
#
_symmetry.space_group_name_H-M   'P 1'
#
loop_
_entity.id
_entity.type
_entity.pdbx_description
1 polymer ?
#
loop_
_entity_poly.entity_id
_entity_poly.type
_entity_poly.pdbx_seq_one_letter_code
_entity_poly.pdbx_strand_id
1 'polypeptide(L)'
;MTKITMLIATGLMIAGLNSCHKDYCDYVEEAPILFQYEYVNYAWGYRHRGFLIDTDGKVLGFDRPKDWKFADSTGYLSKADLEFNLEYCDTICGQIDTDDARHYYMKLHSFDGSDIRDLGIYMADAGTGVLSGWVWNDKHKAYENILLRSNGDLNKVNNHKDTDAIVEWLKGIGEKSNRFWWFESN
;
A
#
# COMPACT_ATOMS: atom_id res chain seq x y z
N MET A 1 11.45 0.92 -79.75
CA MET A 1 10.09 0.73 -79.24
C MET A 1 9.89 -0.75 -78.96
N THR A 2 10.08 -1.18 -77.72
CA THR A 2 9.76 -2.56 -77.32
C THR A 2 9.32 -2.56 -75.87
N LYS A 3 8.23 -3.29 -75.64
CA LYS A 3 7.36 -3.24 -74.46
C LYS A 3 7.93 -4.02 -73.27
N ILE A 4 7.64 -3.47 -72.09
CA ILE A 4 7.35 -4.07 -70.78
C ILE A 4 7.42 -5.61 -70.73
N THR A 5 8.29 -6.12 -69.85
CA THR A 5 8.12 -7.42 -69.19
C THR A 5 8.24 -7.18 -67.69
N MET A 6 7.11 -7.16 -66.98
CA MET A 6 7.05 -7.07 -65.53
C MET A 6 6.76 -8.47 -64.99
N LEU A 7 7.74 -9.07 -64.33
CA LEU A 7 7.62 -10.40 -63.72
C LEU A 7 7.24 -10.23 -62.25
N ILE A 8 6.04 -10.69 -61.92
CA ILE A 8 5.49 -10.80 -60.58
C ILE A 8 6.02 -12.10 -59.96
N ALA A 9 6.57 -12.02 -58.75
CA ALA A 9 6.27 -12.90 -57.62
C ALA A 9 7.45 -12.92 -56.63
N THR A 10 7.31 -12.19 -55.53
CA THR A 10 8.02 -12.52 -54.30
C THR A 10 6.98 -12.51 -53.18
N GLY A 11 6.42 -13.69 -52.93
CA GLY A 11 5.50 -13.94 -51.83
C GLY A 11 6.28 -13.88 -50.52
N LEU A 12 6.15 -12.76 -49.81
CA LEU A 12 6.63 -12.57 -48.46
C LEU A 12 5.61 -13.19 -47.49
N MET A 13 5.75 -14.47 -47.17
CA MET A 13 4.95 -15.11 -46.13
C MET A 13 5.62 -14.89 -44.77
N ILE A 14 5.41 -13.71 -44.19
CA ILE A 14 5.71 -13.46 -42.76
C ILE A 14 4.49 -13.95 -41.99
N ALA A 15 4.58 -15.17 -41.46
CA ALA A 15 3.66 -15.66 -40.44
C ALA A 15 3.93 -14.91 -39.12
N GLY A 16 3.38 -13.70 -39.01
CA GLY A 16 3.27 -13.01 -37.74
C GLY A 16 2.22 -13.72 -36.89
N LEU A 17 2.68 -14.54 -35.94
CA LEU A 17 1.87 -14.99 -34.83
C LEU A 17 1.39 -13.75 -34.06
N ASN A 18 0.16 -13.31 -34.34
CA ASN A 18 -0.54 -12.39 -33.46
C ASN A 18 -0.90 -13.15 -32.18
N SER A 19 0.06 -13.24 -31.25
CA SER A 19 -0.27 -13.41 -29.84
C SER A 19 -0.89 -12.10 -29.39
N CYS A 20 -2.18 -11.95 -29.64
CA CYS A 20 -2.98 -10.93 -29.01
C CYS A 20 -3.18 -11.37 -27.56
N HIS A 21 -2.17 -11.13 -26.71
CA HIS A 21 -2.42 -11.06 -25.29
C HIS A 21 -3.19 -9.76 -25.09
N LYS A 22 -4.46 -9.87 -24.72
CA LYS A 22 -5.17 -8.72 -24.18
C LYS A 22 -4.53 -8.46 -22.82
N ASP A 23 -3.55 -7.58 -22.79
CA ASP A 23 -3.09 -6.93 -21.56
C ASP A 23 -4.25 -6.06 -21.06
N TYR A 24 -5.24 -6.71 -20.45
CA TYR A 24 -6.16 -6.07 -19.52
C TYR A 24 -5.45 -6.01 -18.17
N CYS A 25 -4.27 -5.38 -18.17
CA CYS A 25 -3.63 -4.93 -16.95
C CYS A 25 -4.24 -3.56 -16.70
N ASP A 26 -5.40 -3.56 -16.03
CA ASP A 26 -6.09 -2.35 -15.58
C ASP A 26 -5.07 -1.38 -15.00
N TYR A 27 -5.07 -0.15 -15.53
CA TYR A 27 -4.38 0.98 -14.92
C TYR A 27 -5.06 1.22 -13.57
N VAL A 28 -4.50 0.63 -12.52
CA VAL A 28 -4.80 1.02 -11.14
C VAL A 28 -4.11 2.35 -10.95
N GLU A 29 -4.86 3.40 -10.60
CA GLU A 29 -4.25 4.64 -10.14
C GLU A 29 -3.50 4.31 -8.85
N GLU A 30 -2.19 4.13 -8.95
CA GLU A 30 -1.36 3.70 -7.84
C GLU A 30 -1.39 4.79 -6.76
N ALA A 31 -1.74 4.39 -5.54
CA ALA A 31 -1.69 5.29 -4.40
C ALA A 31 -0.24 5.76 -4.17
N PRO A 32 0.01 7.04 -3.86
CA PRO A 32 1.35 7.51 -3.51
C PRO A 32 1.99 6.68 -2.40
N ILE A 33 1.16 6.18 -1.48
CA ILE A 33 1.51 5.25 -0.41
C ILE A 33 0.71 3.97 -0.61
N LEU A 34 1.37 2.83 -0.77
CA LEU A 34 0.72 1.52 -0.87
C LEU A 34 0.32 1.00 0.53
N PHE A 35 1.27 1.03 1.47
CA PHE A 35 1.11 0.50 2.82
C PHE A 35 1.69 1.45 3.86
N GLN A 36 1.15 1.36 5.07
CA GLN A 36 1.55 2.19 6.20
C GLN A 36 1.52 1.38 7.50
N TYR A 37 2.58 1.54 8.29
CA TYR A 37 2.57 1.31 9.72
C TYR A 37 2.61 2.66 10.45
N GLU A 38 1.74 2.86 11.42
CA GLU A 38 1.71 4.05 12.26
C GLU A 38 1.54 3.66 13.73
N TYR A 39 2.35 4.23 14.61
CA TYR A 39 2.18 4.15 16.05
C TYR A 39 1.93 5.54 16.62
N VAL A 40 0.84 5.70 17.36
CA VAL A 40 0.49 6.93 18.08
C VAL A 40 0.28 6.63 19.56
N ASN A 41 0.90 7.40 20.44
CA ASN A 41 0.63 7.40 21.87
C ASN A 41 0.62 8.82 22.42
N TYR A 42 -0.35 9.11 23.27
CA TYR A 42 -0.49 10.40 23.97
C TYR A 42 -0.10 10.31 25.45
N ALA A 43 -0.08 9.11 26.02
CA ALA A 43 0.30 8.90 27.40
C ALA A 43 1.81 9.12 27.58
N TRP A 44 2.19 9.80 28.66
CA TRP A 44 3.59 10.00 29.07
C TRP A 44 4.47 10.70 28.01
N GLY A 45 3.84 11.49 27.14
CA GLY A 45 4.48 12.29 26.09
C GLY A 45 4.11 11.79 24.69
N TYR A 46 3.80 12.73 23.79
CA TYR A 46 3.37 12.40 22.44
C TYR A 46 4.44 11.64 21.66
N ARG A 47 4.06 10.46 21.15
CA ARG A 47 4.82 9.64 20.22
C ARG A 47 3.98 9.46 18.97
N HIS A 48 4.59 9.71 17.82
CA HIS A 48 4.00 9.42 16.52
C HIS A 48 5.11 9.04 15.56
N ARG A 49 5.14 7.79 15.13
CA ARG A 49 6.23 7.27 14.30
C ARG A 49 5.75 6.07 13.51
N GLY A 50 6.49 5.71 12.47
CA GLY A 50 6.14 4.58 11.66
C GLY A 50 6.95 4.48 10.39
N PHE A 51 6.38 3.80 9.39
CA PHE A 51 6.92 3.77 8.04
C PHE A 51 5.79 3.72 7.01
N LEU A 52 6.10 4.20 5.82
CA LEU A 52 5.30 4.14 4.60
C LEU A 52 6.03 3.28 3.56
N ILE A 53 5.28 2.66 2.67
CA ILE A 53 5.81 2.01 1.46
C ILE A 53 5.20 2.71 0.26
N ASP A 54 6.03 3.31 -0.60
CA ASP A 54 5.59 3.98 -1.83
C ASP A 54 5.49 3.02 -3.02
N THR A 55 5.03 3.54 -4.17
CA THR A 55 4.89 2.78 -5.43
C THR A 55 6.23 2.30 -6.00
N ASP A 56 7.33 2.97 -5.66
CA ASP A 56 8.67 2.56 -6.06
C ASP A 56 9.22 1.46 -5.14
N GLY A 57 8.49 1.03 -4.12
CA GLY A 57 8.93 0.05 -3.13
C GLY A 57 9.90 0.62 -2.09
N LYS A 58 10.04 1.95 -1.98
CA LYS A 58 10.85 2.55 -0.92
C LYS A 58 10.13 2.42 0.40
N VAL A 59 10.85 2.01 1.43
CA VAL A 59 10.37 2.00 2.82
C VAL A 59 10.83 3.29 3.47
N LEU A 60 9.90 4.19 3.73
CA LEU A 60 10.16 5.55 4.22
C LEU A 60 9.71 5.68 5.68
N GLY A 61 10.65 5.96 6.57
CA GLY A 61 10.38 6.14 8.00
C GLY A 61 10.03 7.58 8.35
N PHE A 62 9.27 7.75 9.43
CA PHE A 62 8.99 9.04 10.02
C PHE A 62 9.03 8.94 11.56
N ASP A 63 9.53 9.99 12.23
CA ASP A 63 9.44 10.17 13.67
C ASP A 63 9.00 11.60 14.02
N ARG A 64 7.88 11.68 14.75
CA ARG A 64 7.19 12.91 15.16
C ARG A 64 6.98 13.89 13.98
N PRO A 65 6.31 13.45 12.90
CA PRO A 65 6.06 14.31 11.75
C PRO A 65 5.19 15.50 12.19
N LYS A 66 5.44 16.66 11.59
CA LYS A 66 4.69 17.87 11.87
C LYS A 66 3.49 17.95 10.91
N ASP A 67 2.34 18.38 11.42
CA ASP A 67 1.14 18.64 10.62
C ASP A 67 0.59 17.43 9.83
N TRP A 68 0.88 16.21 10.32
CA TRP A 68 0.45 14.95 9.70
C TRP A 68 -1.04 14.90 9.42
N LYS A 69 -1.40 14.39 8.25
CA LYS A 69 -2.78 14.26 7.78
C LYS A 69 -3.30 12.88 8.15
N PHE A 70 -4.27 12.86 9.05
CA PHE A 70 -5.01 11.64 9.39
C PHE A 70 -6.20 11.48 8.44
N ALA A 71 -6.60 10.23 8.20
CA ALA A 71 -7.88 9.94 7.57
C ALA A 71 -9.01 10.65 8.32
N ASP A 72 -10.04 11.07 7.59
CA ASP A 72 -11.24 11.61 8.20
C ASP A 72 -12.01 10.53 9.00
N SER A 73 -13.10 10.93 9.66
CA SER A 73 -13.93 9.99 10.44
C SER A 73 -14.57 8.88 9.61
N THR A 74 -14.53 8.99 8.28
CA THR A 74 -15.03 7.98 7.35
C THR A 74 -13.92 7.09 6.79
N GLY A 75 -12.67 7.32 7.19
CA GLY A 75 -11.52 6.51 6.79
C GLY A 75 -10.90 6.93 5.44
N TYR A 76 -11.19 8.13 4.94
CA TYR A 76 -10.70 8.60 3.66
C TYR A 76 -9.65 9.71 3.79
N LEU A 77 -8.75 9.79 2.81
CA LEU A 77 -7.75 10.85 2.70
C LEU A 77 -7.53 11.25 1.24
N SER A 78 -7.31 12.53 0.98
CA SER A 78 -7.07 13.01 -0.40
C SER A 78 -5.70 12.59 -0.92
N LYS A 79 -5.52 12.57 -2.25
CA LYS A 79 -4.22 12.32 -2.87
C LYS A 79 -3.15 13.30 -2.37
N ALA A 80 -3.50 14.59 -2.35
CA ALA A 80 -2.60 15.65 -1.92
C ALA A 80 -2.20 15.51 -0.45
N ASP A 81 -3.09 15.01 0.41
CA ASP A 81 -2.78 14.78 1.83
C ASP A 81 -1.88 13.53 2.03
N LEU A 82 -2.04 12.48 1.22
CA LEU A 82 -1.10 11.35 1.21
C LEU A 82 0.30 11.77 0.72
N GLU A 83 0.35 12.53 -0.38
CA GLU A 83 1.59 13.11 -0.91
C GLU A 83 2.25 14.03 0.14
N PHE A 84 1.45 14.85 0.83
CA PHE A 84 1.93 15.67 1.93
C PHE A 84 2.56 14.81 3.04
N ASN A 85 1.92 13.71 3.46
CA ASN A 85 2.50 12.84 4.49
C ASN A 85 3.84 12.22 4.05
N LEU A 86 4.00 11.86 2.77
CA LEU A 86 5.27 11.37 2.23
C LEU A 86 6.41 12.38 2.38
N GLU A 87 6.13 13.68 2.21
CA GLU A 87 7.13 14.75 2.36
C GLU A 87 7.67 14.88 3.80
N TYR A 88 6.96 14.35 4.79
CA TYR A 88 7.36 14.35 6.20
C TYR A 88 8.09 13.08 6.64
N CYS A 89 8.40 12.18 5.71
CA CYS A 89 9.33 11.10 5.98
C CYS A 89 10.76 11.64 6.11
N ASP A 90 11.47 11.21 7.15
CA ASP A 90 12.80 11.70 7.51
C ASP A 90 13.94 10.76 7.13
N THR A 91 13.61 9.50 6.79
CA THR A 91 14.61 8.44 6.61
C THR A 91 14.17 7.44 5.55
N ILE A 92 15.08 7.05 4.66
CA ILE A 92 14.90 5.85 3.84
C ILE A 92 15.37 4.65 4.66
N CYS A 93 14.45 3.76 5.01
CA CYS A 93 14.73 2.61 5.86
C CYS A 93 15.01 1.33 5.07
N GLY A 94 14.72 1.33 3.77
CA GLY A 94 14.97 0.19 2.91
C GLY A 94 14.32 0.32 1.54
N GLN A 95 14.48 -0.72 0.76
CA GLN A 95 13.90 -0.91 -0.56
C GLN A 95 13.38 -2.33 -0.61
N ILE A 96 12.13 -2.50 -1.01
CA ILE A 96 11.54 -3.81 -1.30
C ILE A 96 11.38 -4.00 -2.80
N ASP A 97 11.15 -5.25 -3.19
CA ASP A 97 10.82 -5.59 -4.57
C ASP A 97 9.44 -5.01 -4.94
N THR A 98 9.36 -4.33 -6.08
CA THR A 98 8.12 -3.68 -6.53
C THR A 98 7.05 -4.68 -6.94
N ASP A 99 7.43 -5.87 -7.41
CA ASP A 99 6.49 -6.93 -7.74
C ASP A 99 5.88 -7.53 -6.47
N ASP A 100 6.67 -7.68 -5.39
CA ASP A 100 6.17 -8.07 -4.07
C ASP A 100 5.19 -7.02 -3.53
N ALA A 101 5.57 -5.73 -3.57
CA ALA A 101 4.73 -4.64 -3.12
C ALA A 101 3.39 -4.61 -3.86
N ARG A 102 3.45 -4.72 -5.19
CA ARG A 102 2.28 -4.75 -6.06
C ARG A 102 1.44 -6.00 -5.83
N HIS A 103 2.07 -7.17 -5.66
CA HIS A 103 1.36 -8.43 -5.39
C HIS A 103 0.43 -8.32 -4.19
N TYR A 104 0.93 -7.82 -3.06
CA TYR A 104 0.12 -7.63 -1.87
C TYR A 104 -0.85 -6.46 -2.00
N TYR A 105 -0.45 -5.36 -2.63
CA TYR A 105 -1.32 -4.20 -2.83
C TYR A 105 -2.57 -4.56 -3.65
N MET A 106 -2.41 -5.35 -4.71
CA MET A 106 -3.53 -5.80 -5.55
C MET A 106 -4.57 -6.60 -4.76
N LYS A 107 -4.19 -7.27 -3.66
CA LYS A 107 -5.15 -7.97 -2.80
C LYS A 107 -6.05 -7.02 -2.03
N LEU A 108 -5.60 -5.80 -1.71
CA LEU A 108 -6.40 -4.83 -0.96
C LEU A 108 -7.67 -4.42 -1.70
N HIS A 109 -7.70 -4.49 -3.03
CA HIS A 109 -8.89 -4.17 -3.82
C HIS A 109 -10.08 -5.11 -3.58
N SER A 110 -9.86 -6.29 -2.99
CA SER A 110 -10.96 -7.19 -2.59
C SER A 110 -11.36 -7.06 -1.12
N PHE A 111 -10.73 -6.17 -0.35
CA PHE A 111 -11.07 -5.95 1.05
C PHE A 111 -12.32 -5.08 1.14
N ASP A 112 -13.16 -5.40 2.13
CA ASP A 112 -14.16 -4.47 2.64
C ASP A 112 -13.52 -3.74 3.83
N GLY A 113 -13.32 -2.42 3.70
CA GLY A 113 -12.76 -1.58 4.77
C GLY A 113 -13.59 -1.59 6.06
N SER A 114 -14.87 -1.98 5.99
CA SER A 114 -15.78 -2.06 7.12
C SER A 114 -15.87 -3.44 7.78
N ASP A 115 -15.33 -4.50 7.14
CA ASP A 115 -15.34 -5.87 7.68
C ASP A 115 -14.25 -6.09 8.74
N ILE A 116 -14.41 -5.39 9.85
CA ILE A 116 -13.47 -5.34 10.96
C ILE A 116 -14.04 -6.09 12.16
N ARG A 117 -13.24 -7.01 12.69
CA ARG A 117 -13.47 -7.65 13.99
C ARG A 117 -12.77 -6.89 15.09
N ASP A 118 -13.55 -6.46 16.08
CA ASP A 118 -13.05 -5.90 17.33
C ASP A 118 -12.63 -7.04 18.28
N LEU A 119 -11.38 -6.99 18.74
CA LEU A 119 -10.79 -7.97 19.66
C LEU A 119 -10.76 -7.44 21.11
N GLY A 120 -11.27 -6.24 21.36
CA GLY A 120 -11.37 -5.59 22.66
C GLY A 120 -10.18 -4.70 23.01
N ILE A 121 -10.27 -4.15 24.23
CA ILE A 121 -9.21 -3.37 24.88
C ILE A 121 -8.27 -4.34 25.58
N TYR A 122 -6.98 -4.26 25.27
CA TYR A 122 -5.98 -5.18 25.84
C TYR A 122 -5.02 -4.48 26.80
N MET A 123 -4.75 -3.19 26.58
CA MET A 123 -3.79 -2.42 27.37
C MET A 123 -4.34 -1.04 27.70
N ALA A 124 -3.83 -0.43 28.76
CA ALA A 124 -4.10 0.95 29.12
C ALA A 124 -2.83 1.77 28.93
N ASP A 125 -2.96 2.97 28.35
CA ASP A 125 -1.87 3.93 28.12
C ASP A 125 -0.75 3.42 27.20
N ALA A 126 -1.05 2.39 26.40
CA ALA A 126 -0.09 1.76 25.49
C ALA A 126 0.08 2.52 24.18
N GLY A 127 -0.90 3.34 23.82
CA GLY A 127 -1.05 3.88 22.47
C GLY A 127 -1.59 2.84 21.51
N THR A 128 -1.59 3.14 20.22
CA THR A 128 -2.09 2.24 19.17
C THR A 128 -1.12 2.19 18.00
N GLY A 129 -0.72 0.98 17.63
CA GLY A 129 -0.05 0.67 16.37
C GLY A 129 -1.06 0.17 15.34
N VAL A 130 -1.02 0.70 14.13
CA VAL A 130 -1.93 0.39 13.02
C VAL A 130 -1.13 -0.02 11.80
N LEU A 131 -1.48 -1.15 11.20
CA LEU A 131 -1.09 -1.56 9.86
C LEU A 131 -2.28 -1.37 8.92
N SER A 132 -2.03 -0.70 7.79
CA SER A 132 -3.05 -0.38 6.80
C SER A 132 -2.48 -0.26 5.39
N GLY A 133 -3.36 -0.19 4.38
CA GLY A 133 -3.02 0.23 3.03
C GLY A 133 -4.03 1.24 2.49
N TRP A 134 -3.67 1.93 1.41
CA TRP A 134 -4.47 3.01 0.83
C TRP A 134 -4.96 2.66 -0.56
N VAL A 135 -6.27 2.54 -0.75
CA VAL A 135 -6.87 2.13 -2.02
C VAL A 135 -7.74 3.26 -2.57
N TRP A 136 -7.59 3.60 -3.85
CA TRP A 136 -8.41 4.63 -4.47
C TRP A 136 -9.90 4.22 -4.48
N ASN A 137 -10.76 5.11 -4.01
CA ASN A 137 -12.20 4.92 -4.05
C ASN A 137 -12.85 5.94 -5.00
N ASP A 138 -13.37 5.42 -6.11
CA ASP A 138 -13.90 6.24 -7.19
C ASP A 138 -15.15 7.03 -6.83
N LYS A 139 -15.94 6.54 -5.87
CA LYS A 139 -17.16 7.21 -5.41
C LYS A 139 -16.82 8.42 -4.53
N HIS A 140 -15.82 8.27 -3.67
CA HIS A 140 -15.39 9.31 -2.73
C HIS A 140 -14.33 10.25 -3.32
N LYS A 141 -13.72 9.88 -4.46
CA LYS A 141 -12.61 10.62 -5.09
C LYS A 141 -11.48 10.89 -4.11
N ALA A 142 -11.20 9.88 -3.29
CA ALA A 142 -10.21 9.88 -2.22
C ALA A 142 -9.69 8.45 -2.01
N TYR A 143 -8.59 8.32 -1.30
CA TYR A 143 -8.03 7.03 -0.90
C TYR A 143 -8.67 6.57 0.41
N GLU A 144 -9.16 5.34 0.43
CA GLU A 144 -9.69 4.66 1.59
C GLU A 144 -8.55 4.00 2.37
N ASN A 145 -8.52 4.20 3.69
CA ASN A 145 -7.62 3.49 4.59
C ASN A 145 -8.18 2.09 4.89
N ILE A 146 -7.61 1.08 4.26
CA ILE A 146 -7.94 -0.31 4.54
C ILE A 146 -7.15 -0.73 5.78
N LEU A 147 -7.83 -0.75 6.94
CA LEU A 147 -7.28 -1.31 8.17
C LEU A 147 -6.97 -2.79 7.95
N LEU A 148 -5.74 -3.21 8.25
CA LEU A 148 -5.35 -4.62 8.28
C LEU A 148 -5.37 -5.14 9.72
N ARG A 149 -4.68 -4.43 10.62
CA ARG A 149 -4.62 -4.76 12.04
C ARG A 149 -4.28 -3.52 12.87
N SER A 150 -4.91 -3.39 14.04
CA SER A 150 -4.47 -2.48 15.10
C SER A 150 -4.16 -3.27 16.36
N ASN A 151 -3.13 -2.83 17.08
CA ASN A 151 -2.74 -3.37 18.38
C ASN A 151 -2.45 -2.22 19.35
N GLY A 152 -2.84 -2.33 20.61
CA GLY A 152 -2.64 -1.25 21.58
C GLY A 152 -3.73 -1.17 22.64
N ASP A 153 -4.15 0.07 22.87
CA ASP A 153 -5.36 0.37 23.64
C ASP A 153 -6.60 -0.28 23.00
N LEU A 154 -6.62 -0.40 21.66
CA LEU A 154 -7.67 -1.09 20.91
C LEU A 154 -7.09 -2.08 19.90
N ASN A 155 -7.54 -3.32 19.98
CA ASN A 155 -7.14 -4.38 19.06
C ASN A 155 -8.24 -4.65 18.04
N LYS A 156 -7.91 -4.53 16.75
CA LYS A 156 -8.84 -4.77 15.64
C LYS A 156 -8.13 -5.49 14.51
N VAL A 157 -8.88 -6.25 13.72
CA VAL A 157 -8.36 -6.96 12.54
C VAL A 157 -9.42 -7.03 11.45
N ASN A 158 -9.00 -6.90 10.19
CA ASN A 158 -9.89 -7.13 9.06
C ASN A 158 -10.10 -8.63 8.82
N ASN A 159 -11.35 -9.06 8.64
CA ASN A 159 -11.70 -10.48 8.50
C ASN A 159 -11.32 -11.09 7.14
N HIS A 160 -10.81 -10.28 6.20
CA HIS A 160 -10.40 -10.79 4.90
C HIS A 160 -9.33 -11.89 5.03
N LYS A 161 -9.46 -12.94 4.22
CA LYS A 161 -8.60 -14.15 4.26
C LYS A 161 -7.11 -13.87 4.03
N ASP A 162 -6.78 -12.77 3.35
CA ASP A 162 -5.40 -12.38 3.04
C ASP A 162 -4.78 -11.45 4.10
N THR A 163 -5.56 -11.00 5.11
CA THR A 163 -5.09 -10.05 6.13
C THR A 163 -3.82 -10.54 6.82
N ASP A 164 -3.80 -11.77 7.33
CA ASP A 164 -2.66 -12.27 8.09
C ASP A 164 -1.39 -12.38 7.23
N ALA A 165 -1.53 -12.80 5.97
CA ALA A 165 -0.38 -12.89 5.05
C ALA A 165 0.25 -11.52 4.78
N ILE A 166 -0.57 -10.47 4.60
CA ILE A 166 -0.10 -9.10 4.38
C ILE A 166 0.53 -8.56 5.68
N VAL A 167 -0.10 -8.77 6.83
CA VAL A 167 0.40 -8.32 8.13
C VAL A 167 1.77 -8.92 8.43
N GLU A 168 1.95 -10.23 8.25
CA GLU A 168 3.24 -10.88 8.50
C GLU A 168 4.34 -10.40 7.53
N TRP A 169 3.99 -10.13 6.27
CA TRP A 169 4.92 -9.53 5.32
C TRP A 169 5.35 -8.12 5.74
N LEU A 170 4.40 -7.26 6.15
CA LEU A 170 4.69 -5.91 6.62
C LEU A 170 5.52 -5.92 7.92
N LYS A 171 5.25 -6.84 8.85
CA LYS A 171 6.07 -7.07 10.06
C LYS A 171 7.53 -7.33 9.70
N GLY A 172 7.78 -8.28 8.80
CA GLY A 172 9.14 -8.59 8.35
C GLY A 172 9.86 -7.39 7.71
N ILE A 173 9.14 -6.46 7.07
CA ILE A 173 9.71 -5.21 6.56
C ILE A 173 10.03 -4.24 7.70
N GLY A 174 9.11 -4.07 8.65
CA GLY A 174 9.31 -3.15 9.76
C GLY A 174 10.39 -3.62 10.77
N GLU A 175 10.58 -4.94 10.91
CA GLU A 175 11.69 -5.55 11.67
C GLU A 175 13.04 -5.20 11.04
N LYS A 176 13.18 -5.46 9.73
CA LYS A 176 14.42 -5.16 8.98
C LYS A 176 14.77 -3.68 8.96
N SER A 177 13.75 -2.82 8.98
CA SER A 177 13.91 -1.37 9.03
C SER A 177 14.10 -0.81 10.44
N ASN A 178 14.03 -1.65 11.49
CA ASN A 178 14.05 -1.23 12.89
C ASN A 178 12.98 -0.16 13.20
N ARG A 179 11.79 -0.31 12.59
CA ARG A 179 10.62 0.57 12.76
C ARG A 179 9.46 -0.11 13.49
N PHE A 180 9.51 -1.42 13.69
CA PHE A 180 8.66 -2.11 14.67
C PHE A 180 9.31 -2.14 16.04
N TRP A 181 8.73 -1.43 16.99
CA TRP A 181 9.23 -1.41 18.38
C TRP A 181 8.24 -2.01 19.38
N TRP A 182 7.03 -2.36 18.95
CA TRP A 182 5.92 -2.66 19.87
C TRP A 182 5.04 -3.84 19.47
N PHE A 183 5.04 -4.24 18.19
CA PHE A 183 4.10 -5.25 17.68
C PHE A 183 4.47 -6.70 18.06
N GLU A 184 5.70 -6.94 18.54
CA GLU A 184 6.24 -8.27 18.87
C GLU A 184 6.34 -8.56 20.36
N SER A 185 5.96 -7.61 21.23
CA SER A 185 6.05 -7.81 22.67
C SER A 185 4.83 -8.50 23.30
N ASN A 186 3.85 -8.96 22.49
CA ASN A 186 2.65 -9.66 22.96
C ASN A 186 2.21 -10.77 22.01
#